data_AF-A0A838H7M8-F1
#
_entry.id   AF-A0A838H7M8-F1
#
_cell.length_a   1.000
_cell.length_b   1.000
_cell.length_c   1.000
_cell.angle_alpha   90.00
_cell.angle_beta   90.00
_cell.angle_gamma   90.00
#
_symmetry.space_group_name_H-M   'P 1'
#
loop_
_entity.id
_entity.type
_entity.pdbx_description
1 polymer ?
#
loop_
_entity_poly.entity_id
_entity_poly.type
_entity_poly.pdbx_seq_one_letter_code
_entity_poly.pdbx_strand_id
1 'polypeptide(L)' 'MWLTSPAHRRWLEVEGDRLLGFGRLSRHPSGGFAWLDAAGEPDLDRPVELWITSRMTHVYSLAQMMGRPW' A
#
# COMPACT_ATOMS: atom_id res chain seq x y z
N MET A 1 16.29 -6.89 -23.23
CA MET A 1 16.37 -5.94 -22.09
C MET A 1 15.09 -6.07 -21.28
N TRP A 2 15.15 -6.41 -19.99
CA TRP A 2 13.97 -6.77 -19.18
C TRP A 2 13.11 -5.57 -18.78
N LEU A 3 13.72 -4.39 -18.58
CA LEU A 3 13.07 -3.14 -18.15
C LEU A 3 11.89 -2.71 -19.04
N THR A 4 11.94 -3.03 -20.33
CA THR A 4 10.91 -2.66 -21.31
C THR A 4 10.05 -3.82 -21.77
N SER A 5 10.28 -5.02 -21.22
CA SER A 5 9.53 -6.23 -21.59
C SER A 5 8.07 -6.13 -21.12
N PRO A 6 7.08 -6.41 -21.98
CA PRO A 6 5.67 -6.48 -21.59
C PRO A 6 5.41 -7.48 -20.45
N ALA A 7 6.09 -8.63 -20.47
CA ALA A 7 5.96 -9.64 -19.42
C ALA A 7 6.42 -9.12 -18.05
N HIS A 8 7.51 -8.34 -18.04
CA HIS A 8 8.02 -7.74 -16.82
C HIS A 8 7.09 -6.64 -16.28
N ARG A 9 6.55 -5.79 -17.17
CA ARG A 9 5.57 -4.76 -16.78
C ARG A 9 4.32 -5.38 -16.16
N ARG A 10 3.79 -6.46 -16.75
CA ARG A 10 2.63 -7.16 -16.21
C ARG A 10 2.92 -7.80 -14.84
N TRP A 11 4.12 -8.34 -14.66
CA TRP A 11 4.54 -8.84 -13.35
C TRP A 11 4.57 -7.74 -12.29
N LEU A 12 5.11 -6.55 -12.61
CA LEU A 12 5.10 -5.39 -11.72
C LEU A 12 3.68 -4.92 -11.38
N GLU A 13 2.76 -4.90 -12.34
CA GLU A 13 1.35 -4.56 -12.10
C GLU A 13 0.69 -5.52 -11.12
N VAL A 14 0.89 -6.83 -11.32
CA VAL A 14 0.32 -7.87 -10.44
C VAL A 14 0.90 -7.77 -9.03
N GLU A 15 2.21 -7.59 -8.90
CA GLU A 15 2.84 -7.45 -7.59
C GLU A 15 2.44 -6.14 -6.90
N GLY A 16 2.31 -5.05 -7.65
CA GLY A 16 1.78 -3.78 -7.14
C GLY A 16 0.36 -3.92 -6.58
N ASP A 17 -0.53 -4.60 -7.30
CA ASP A 17 -1.89 -4.88 -6.83
C ASP A 17 -1.89 -5.73 -5.55
N ARG A 18 -0.99 -6.72 -5.46
CA ARG A 18 -0.82 -7.55 -4.25
C ARG A 18 -0.37 -6.73 -3.03
N LEU A 19 0.61 -5.84 -3.21
CA LEU A 19 1.12 -4.98 -2.15
C LEU A 19 0.09 -3.93 -1.69
N LEU A 20 -0.67 -3.36 -2.63
CA LEU A 20 -1.81 -2.49 -2.31
C LEU A 20 -2.88 -3.24 -1.51
N GLY A 21 -3.13 -4.51 -1.84
CA GLY A 21 -4.00 -5.40 -1.06
C GLY A 21 -3.54 -5.56 0.39
N PHE A 22 -2.25 -5.86 0.59
CA PHE A 22 -1.66 -5.99 1.93
C PHE A 22 -1.77 -4.69 2.73
N GLY A 23 -1.38 -3.56 2.13
CA GLY A 23 -1.39 -2.27 2.80
C GLY A 23 -2.79 -1.78 3.20
N ARG A 24 -3.88 -2.32 2.65
CA ARG A 24 -5.24 -1.80 2.90
C ARG A 24 -5.66 -1.97 4.35
N LEU A 25 -5.18 -3.02 4.99
CA LEU A 25 -5.45 -3.31 6.40
C LEU A 25 -4.85 -2.27 7.35
N SER A 26 -3.93 -1.43 6.87
CA SER A 26 -3.35 -0.37 7.70
C SER A 26 -4.30 0.81 7.94
N ARG A 27 -5.50 0.86 7.34
CA ARG A 27 -6.43 1.98 7.59
C ARG A 27 -6.83 2.00 9.06
N HIS A 28 -6.39 3.03 9.79
CA HIS A 28 -6.63 3.14 11.23
C HIS A 28 -8.04 3.69 11.50
N PRO A 29 -8.80 3.14 12.48
CA PRO A 29 -10.18 3.53 12.75
C PRO A 29 -10.34 4.99 13.20
N SER A 30 -9.33 5.54 13.88
CA SER A 30 -9.31 6.95 14.29
C SER A 30 -8.74 7.91 13.23
N GLY A 31 -8.48 7.41 12.02
CA GLY A 31 -7.86 8.17 10.93
C GLY A 31 -6.35 7.92 10.78
N GLY A 32 -5.84 8.18 9.58
CA GLY A 32 -4.45 7.88 9.20
C GLY A 32 -4.21 6.39 8.93
N PHE A 33 -2.95 5.97 9.07
CA PHE A 33 -2.54 4.59 8.79
C PHE A 33 -1.70 4.00 9.94
N ALA A 34 -2.08 2.80 10.36
CA ALA A 34 -1.45 2.01 11.41
C ALA A 34 -0.17 1.32 10.92
N TRP A 35 0.67 0.94 11.86
CA TRP A 35 1.76 0.00 11.60
C TRP A 35 1.19 -1.40 11.31
N LEU A 36 1.70 -2.10 10.30
CA LEU A 36 1.35 -3.50 10.04
C LEU A 36 2.45 -4.43 10.53
N ASP A 37 2.07 -5.53 11.17
CA ASP A 37 2.99 -6.59 11.54
C ASP A 37 3.36 -7.49 10.34
N ALA A 38 4.11 -8.56 10.60
CA ALA A 38 4.55 -9.50 9.58
C ALA A 38 3.40 -10.32 8.95
N ALA A 39 2.26 -10.43 9.63
CA ALA A 39 1.06 -11.06 9.11
C ALA A 39 0.17 -10.08 8.33
N GLY A 40 0.42 -8.77 8.43
CA GLY A 40 -0.40 -7.72 7.83
C GLY A 40 -1.52 -7.23 8.75
N GLU A 41 -1.47 -7.59 10.02
CA GLU A 41 -2.43 -7.14 11.02
C GLU A 41 -2.02 -5.75 11.55
N PRO A 42 -2.97 -4.82 11.72
CA PRO A 42 -2.67 -3.50 12.25
C PRO A 42 -2.39 -3.56 13.75
N ASP A 43 -1.25 -3.03 14.17
CA ASP A 43 -0.89 -2.82 15.57
C ASP A 43 -1.54 -1.50 16.05
N LEU A 44 -2.72 -1.63 16.66
CA LEU A 44 -3.52 -0.48 17.14
C LEU A 44 -3.07 0.04 18.51
N ASP A 45 -2.15 -0.65 19.20
CA ASP A 45 -1.57 -0.17 20.45
C ASP A 45 -0.46 0.88 20.19
N ARG A 46 -0.01 1.00 18.94
CA ARG A 46 0.95 2.02 18.51
C ARG A 46 0.27 3.33 18.13
N PRO A 47 0.96 4.47 18.34
CA PRO A 47 0.51 5.74 17.78
C PRO A 47 0.40 5.69 16.25
N VAL A 48 -0.53 6.47 15.71
CA VAL A 48 -0.58 6.74 14.27
C VAL A 48 0.59 7.63 13.87
N GLU A 49 1.59 7.02 13.26
CA GLU A 49 2.83 7.70 12.88
C GLU A 49 2.63 8.63 11.68
N LEU A 50 3.16 9.85 11.77
CA LEU A 50 3.08 10.84 10.68
C LEU A 50 3.73 10.33 9.40
N TRP A 51 4.89 9.68 9.51
CA TRP A 51 5.65 9.21 8.35
C TRP A 51 4.98 8.01 7.67
N ILE A 52 4.30 7.13 8.43
CA ILE A 52 3.48 6.06 7.85
C ILE A 52 2.31 6.69 7.11
N THR A 53 1.57 7.58 7.78
CA THR A 53 0.38 8.21 7.21
C THR A 53 0.71 8.97 5.92
N SER A 54 1.81 9.71 5.91
CA SER A 54 2.28 10.44 4.73
C SER A 54 2.64 9.51 3.57
N ARG A 55 3.38 8.42 3.85
CA ARG A 55 3.76 7.42 2.84
C ARG A 55 2.55 6.68 2.27
N MET A 56 1.63 6.24 3.11
CA MET A 56 0.43 5.53 2.66
C MET A 56 -0.52 6.45 1.89
N THR A 57 -0.65 7.71 2.30
CA THR A 57 -1.40 8.72 1.53
C THR A 57 -0.82 8.89 0.12
N HIS A 58 0.51 8.98 0.01
CA HIS A 58 1.18 9.03 -1.28
C HIS A 58 0.91 7.76 -2.11
N VAL A 59 1.11 6.57 -1.53
CA VAL A 59 0.89 5.28 -2.21
C VAL A 59 -0.55 5.15 -2.72
N TYR A 60 -1.55 5.46 -1.89
CA TYR A 60 -2.95 5.35 -2.32
C TYR A 60 -3.39 6.47 -3.26
N SER A 61 -2.75 7.63 -3.24
CA SER A 61 -2.95 8.64 -4.27
C SER A 61 -2.47 8.13 -5.65
N LEU A 62 -1.32 7.45 -5.70
CA LEU A 62 -0.85 6.80 -6.93
C LEU A 62 -1.80 5.68 -7.36
N ALA A 63 -2.25 4.84 -6.44
CA ALA A 63 -3.21 3.76 -6.74
C ALA A 63 -4.52 4.30 -7.33
N GLN A 64 -5.05 5.39 -6.75
CA GLN A 64 -6.22 6.08 -7.26
C GLN A 64 -6.00 6.60 -8.69
N MET A 65 -4.85 7.24 -8.97
CA MET A 65 -4.51 7.71 -10.32
C MET A 65 -4.36 6.56 -11.34
N MET A 66 -3.96 5.38 -10.87
CA MET A 66 -3.89 4.15 -11.68
C MET A 66 -5.26 3.47 -11.87
N GLY A 67 -6.35 4.02 -11.32
CA GLY A 67 -7.68 3.41 -11.37
C GLY A 67 -7.80 2.13 -10.53
N ARG A 68 -6.90 1.93 -9.56
CA ARG A 68 -6.98 0.81 -8.63
C ARG A 68 -7.92 1.20 -7.49
N PRO A 69 -8.87 0.33 -7.11
CA PRO A 69 -9.72 0.62 -5.97
C PRO A 69 -8.88 0.72 -4.69
N TRP A 70 -9.41 1.42 -3.68
CA TRP A 70 -8.99 1.40 -2.27
C TRP A 70 -10.17 1.03 -1.35
#